data_AF-A0A8X7CN96-F1
#
_entry.id   AF-A0A8X7CN96-F1
#
_cell.length_a   1.000
_cell.length_b   1.000
_cell.length_c   1.000
_cell.angle_alpha   90.00
_cell.angle_beta   90.00
_cell.angle_gamma   90.00
#
_symmetry.space_group_name_H-M   'P 1'
#
loop_
_entity.id
_entity.type
_entity.pdbx_description
1 polymer ?
#
loop_
_entity_poly.entity_id
_entity_poly.type
_entity_poly.pdbx_seq_one_letter_code
_entity_poly.pdbx_strand_id
1 'polypeptide(L)'
;DKEYLCIQAADTPGQNLSQFFSRCNDFIHRARASGGGVLIHCLAGVSRSVTIAAAYLMSVTTLSCKDSLKVLRGARSIANPNCGFQKQLHQFEFQRLTEERRRLRERYPKQSFQLDEKECRKLLVIYHATTKSKEACGGICRRYGPPPSPKRRSPHRDNPRSS
;
A
#
# COMPACT_ATOMS: atom_id res chain seq x y z
N ASP A 1 -23.46 -3.82 -6.04
CA ASP A 1 -22.98 -5.03 -5.32
C ASP A 1 -21.46 -5.01 -5.12
N LYS A 2 -20.97 -5.78 -4.15
CA LYS A 2 -19.53 -5.90 -3.85
C LYS A 2 -19.04 -7.30 -4.23
N GLU A 3 -17.99 -7.37 -5.03
CA GLU A 3 -17.29 -8.62 -5.34
C GLU A 3 -16.10 -8.82 -4.40
N TYR A 4 -15.80 -10.08 -4.05
CA TYR A 4 -14.71 -10.42 -3.15
C TYR A 4 -13.75 -11.44 -3.77
N LEU A 5 -12.45 -11.22 -3.60
CA LEU A 5 -11.41 -12.21 -3.84
C LEU A 5 -10.67 -12.46 -2.53
N CYS A 6 -10.89 -13.64 -1.93
CA CYS A 6 -10.27 -14.03 -0.67
C CYS A 6 -9.02 -14.87 -0.92
N ILE A 7 -7.86 -14.40 -0.44
CA ILE A 7 -6.59 -15.14 -0.47
C ILE A 7 -6.20 -15.49 0.96
N GLN A 8 -6.16 -16.79 1.26
CA GLN A 8 -5.69 -17.29 2.55
C GLN A 8 -4.16 -17.32 2.55
N ALA A 9 -3.55 -16.42 3.30
CA ALA A 9 -2.10 -16.27 3.37
C ALA A 9 -1.64 -15.71 4.71
N ALA A 10 -0.63 -16.35 5.31
CA ALA A 10 0.06 -15.86 6.49
C ALA A 10 1.05 -14.73 6.15
N ASP A 11 1.36 -13.86 7.11
CA ASP A 11 2.38 -12.82 6.92
C ASP A 11 3.76 -13.32 7.36
N THR A 12 4.23 -14.39 6.73
CA THR A 12 5.53 -14.99 7.02
C THR A 12 6.42 -14.96 5.78
N PRO A 13 7.75 -14.89 5.92
CA PRO A 13 8.66 -14.89 4.77
C PRO A 13 8.55 -16.13 3.86
N GLY A 14 8.11 -17.27 4.42
CA GLY A 14 7.94 -18.53 3.68
C GLY A 14 6.60 -18.65 2.94
N GLN A 15 5.61 -17.80 3.22
CA GLN A 15 4.34 -17.83 2.51
C GLN A 15 4.56 -17.46 1.03
N ASN A 16 4.14 -18.32 0.10
CA ASN A 16 4.18 -17.98 -1.33
C ASN A 16 2.96 -17.13 -1.72
N LEU A 17 3.17 -15.84 -1.95
CA LEU A 17 2.17 -14.92 -2.51
C LEU A 17 2.29 -14.75 -4.02
N SER A 18 3.46 -15.00 -4.61
CA SER A 18 3.70 -14.78 -6.04
C SER A 18 2.82 -15.67 -6.94
N GLN A 19 2.40 -16.83 -6.43
CA GLN A 19 1.42 -17.69 -7.10
C GLN A 19 0.06 -17.00 -7.33
N PHE A 20 -0.30 -15.99 -6.53
CA PHE A 20 -1.59 -15.30 -6.64
C PHE A 20 -1.54 -14.00 -7.45
N PHE A 21 -0.35 -13.53 -7.85
CA PHE A 21 -0.20 -12.21 -8.48
C PHE A 21 -1.07 -12.05 -9.73
N SER A 22 -1.04 -12.98 -10.67
CA SER A 22 -1.82 -12.89 -11.92
C SER A 22 -3.33 -12.84 -11.64
N ARG A 23 -3.82 -13.69 -10.72
CA ARG A 23 -5.23 -13.74 -10.31
C ARG A 23 -5.67 -12.45 -9.62
N CYS A 24 -4.84 -11.91 -8.72
CA CYS A 24 -5.11 -10.64 -8.06
C CYS A 24 -5.09 -9.48 -9.05
N ASN A 25 -4.11 -9.46 -9.96
CA ASN A 25 -4.01 -8.44 -11.00
C ASN A 25 -5.27 -8.42 -11.87
N ASP A 26 -5.79 -9.58 -12.28
CA ASP A 26 -7.02 -9.67 -13.05
C ASP A 26 -8.23 -9.15 -12.30
N PHE A 27 -8.36 -9.49 -11.01
CA PHE A 27 -9.45 -9.01 -10.18
C PHE A 27 -9.43 -7.49 -10.04
N ILE A 28 -8.24 -6.93 -9.74
CA ILE A 28 -8.07 -5.49 -9.57
C ILE A 28 -8.34 -4.76 -10.90
N HIS A 29 -7.74 -5.24 -12.00
CA HIS A 29 -7.83 -4.57 -13.29
C HIS A 29 -9.24 -4.65 -13.87
N ARG A 30 -9.94 -5.78 -13.72
CA ARG A 30 -11.34 -5.94 -14.16
C ARG A 30 -12.25 -4.92 -13.49
N ALA A 31 -12.17 -4.82 -12.16
CA ALA A 31 -13.00 -3.88 -11.41
C ALA A 31 -12.74 -2.43 -11.83
N ARG A 32 -11.47 -2.05 -12.04
CA ARG A 32 -11.09 -0.72 -12.55
C ARG A 32 -11.58 -0.48 -13.97
N ALA A 33 -11.47 -1.48 -14.85
CA ALA A 33 -11.91 -1.44 -16.23
C ALA A 33 -13.43 -1.20 -16.35
N SER A 34 -14.20 -1.68 -15.39
CA SER A 34 -15.65 -1.44 -15.28
C SER A 34 -16.01 -0.10 -14.61
N GLY A 35 -15.03 0.78 -14.36
CA GLY A 35 -15.25 2.06 -13.69
C GLY A 35 -15.41 1.96 -12.17
N GLY A 36 -15.14 0.80 -11.58
CA GLY A 36 -15.23 0.55 -10.14
C GLY A 36 -13.95 0.87 -9.37
N GLY A 37 -14.06 0.77 -8.04
CA GLY A 37 -12.93 0.88 -7.11
C GLY A 37 -12.59 -0.45 -6.45
N VAL A 38 -11.34 -0.61 -6.00
CA VAL A 38 -10.87 -1.83 -5.33
C VAL A 38 -10.19 -1.48 -4.02
N LEU A 39 -10.63 -2.13 -2.94
CA LEU A 39 -9.97 -2.10 -1.64
C LEU A 39 -9.13 -3.36 -1.47
N ILE A 40 -7.81 -3.21 -1.35
CA ILE A 40 -6.89 -4.31 -1.01
C ILE A 40 -6.51 -4.16 0.46
N HIS A 41 -6.84 -5.13 1.29
CA HIS A 41 -6.51 -5.09 2.72
C HIS A 41 -5.91 -6.40 3.23
N CYS A 42 -5.22 -6.31 4.35
CA CYS A 42 -4.82 -7.43 5.19
C CYS A 42 -5.01 -7.01 6.66
N LEU A 43 -4.44 -7.74 7.63
CA LEU A 43 -4.64 -7.40 9.05
C LEU A 43 -4.11 -5.99 9.41
N ALA A 44 -2.84 -5.70 9.11
CA ALA A 44 -2.22 -4.43 9.47
C ALA A 44 -2.14 -3.41 8.30
N GLY A 45 -2.38 -3.87 7.06
CA GLY A 45 -2.18 -3.04 5.87
C GLY A 45 -0.71 -2.60 5.68
N VAL A 46 0.25 -3.45 6.09
CA VAL A 46 1.70 -3.18 6.05
C VAL A 46 2.42 -4.07 5.04
N SER A 47 2.09 -5.36 5.01
CA SER A 47 2.88 -6.36 4.27
C SER A 47 2.08 -7.06 3.16
N ARG A 48 1.26 -8.08 3.47
CA ARG A 48 0.51 -8.87 2.46
C ARG A 48 -0.23 -8.03 1.40
N SER A 49 -1.06 -7.07 1.83
CA SER A 49 -1.81 -6.21 0.90
C SER A 49 -0.91 -5.30 0.08
N VAL A 50 0.18 -4.81 0.68
CA VAL A 50 1.20 -3.99 0.01
C VAL A 50 1.94 -4.80 -1.04
N THR A 51 2.25 -6.08 -0.78
CA THR A 51 2.85 -6.98 -1.76
C THR A 51 1.97 -7.16 -2.98
N ILE A 52 0.67 -7.42 -2.79
CA ILE A 52 -0.28 -7.55 -3.91
C ILE A 52 -0.41 -6.23 -4.68
N ALA A 53 -0.53 -5.11 -3.98
CA ALA A 53 -0.59 -3.79 -4.61
C ALA A 53 0.69 -3.49 -5.41
N ALA A 54 1.87 -3.84 -4.90
CA ALA A 54 3.15 -3.63 -5.57
C ALA A 54 3.23 -4.47 -6.85
N ALA A 55 2.90 -5.76 -6.78
CA ALA A 55 2.86 -6.64 -7.95
C ALA A 55 1.93 -6.09 -9.04
N TYR A 56 0.77 -5.56 -8.64
CA TYR A 56 -0.16 -4.92 -9.57
C TYR A 56 0.41 -3.65 -10.20
N LEU A 57 0.95 -2.72 -9.40
CA LEU A 57 1.57 -1.48 -9.90
C LEU A 57 2.70 -1.78 -10.90
N MET A 58 3.57 -2.74 -10.58
CA MET A 58 4.63 -3.17 -11.49
C MET A 58 4.04 -3.65 -12.83
N SER A 59 2.92 -4.37 -12.79
CA SER A 59 2.29 -5.00 -13.96
C SER A 59 1.53 -4.02 -14.86
N VAL A 60 1.08 -2.88 -14.31
CA VAL A 60 0.37 -1.82 -15.08
C VAL A 60 1.23 -0.59 -15.36
N THR A 61 2.49 -0.59 -14.93
CA THR A 61 3.45 0.49 -15.20
C THR A 61 4.78 -0.09 -15.69
N THR A 62 5.75 0.77 -15.91
CA THR A 62 7.15 0.47 -16.23
C THR A 62 8.01 0.42 -14.98
N LEU A 63 7.43 0.63 -13.79
CA LEU A 63 8.16 0.72 -12.53
C LEU A 63 8.84 -0.59 -12.14
N SER A 64 9.98 -0.43 -11.49
CA SER A 64 10.68 -1.50 -10.80
C SER A 64 9.93 -1.94 -9.53
N CYS A 65 10.33 -3.08 -8.95
CA CYS A 65 9.86 -3.47 -7.61
C CYS A 65 10.15 -2.36 -6.58
N LYS A 66 11.37 -1.82 -6.62
CA LYS A 66 11.81 -0.76 -5.70
C LYS A 66 10.96 0.49 -5.83
N ASP A 67 10.71 0.97 -7.05
CA ASP A 67 9.93 2.19 -7.27
C ASP A 67 8.45 1.99 -6.99
N SER A 68 7.90 0.81 -7.26
CA SER A 68 6.52 0.46 -6.88
C SER A 68 6.33 0.51 -5.36
N LEU A 69 7.31 0.04 -4.58
CA LEU A 69 7.27 0.17 -3.12
C LEU A 69 7.41 1.61 -2.65
N LYS A 70 8.20 2.45 -3.33
CA LYS A 70 8.26 3.90 -3.03
C LYS A 70 6.93 4.59 -3.31
N VAL A 71 6.27 4.29 -4.44
CA VAL A 71 4.93 4.78 -4.77
C VAL A 71 3.95 4.47 -3.64
N LEU A 72 3.92 3.21 -3.21
CA LEU A 72 3.04 2.78 -2.12
C LEU A 72 3.37 3.49 -0.79
N ARG A 73 4.65 3.75 -0.50
CA ARG A 73 5.05 4.53 0.67
C ARG A 73 4.70 6.01 0.58
N GLY A 74 4.66 6.58 -0.63
CA GLY A 74 4.16 7.93 -0.89
C GLY A 74 2.68 8.07 -0.51
N ALA A 75 1.88 7.05 -0.78
CA ALA A 75 0.46 7.00 -0.38
C ALA A 75 0.25 6.52 1.07
N ARG A 76 1.06 5.57 1.55
CA ARG A 76 0.94 4.93 2.86
C ARG A 76 2.33 4.68 3.45
N SER A 77 2.82 5.63 4.24
CA SER A 77 4.21 5.66 4.74
C SER A 77 4.67 4.42 5.52
N ILE A 78 3.75 3.62 6.07
CA ILE A 78 4.04 2.38 6.81
C ILE A 78 4.14 1.14 5.92
N ALA A 79 3.97 1.28 4.59
CA ALA A 79 4.05 0.17 3.65
C ALA A 79 5.45 -0.48 3.67
N ASN A 80 5.49 -1.73 4.11
CA ASN A 80 6.73 -2.46 4.33
C ASN A 80 6.50 -3.98 4.29
N PRO A 81 6.53 -4.62 3.10
CA PRO A 81 6.46 -6.07 2.99
C PRO A 81 7.56 -6.76 3.79
N ASN A 82 7.28 -7.94 4.32
CA ASN A 82 8.33 -8.76 4.94
C ASN A 82 9.42 -9.15 3.91
N CYS A 83 10.58 -9.58 4.40
CA CYS A 83 11.74 -9.86 3.53
C CYS A 83 11.48 -10.96 2.48
N GLY A 84 10.65 -11.97 2.81
CA GLY A 84 10.29 -13.02 1.86
C GLY A 84 9.41 -12.49 0.72
N PHE A 85 8.46 -11.62 1.02
CA PHE A 85 7.64 -10.97 0.00
C PHE A 85 8.43 -9.98 -0.85
N GLN A 86 9.39 -9.26 -0.28
CA GLN A 86 10.30 -8.41 -1.07
C GLN A 86 11.12 -9.25 -2.05
N LYS A 87 11.65 -10.40 -1.61
CA LYS A 87 12.35 -11.36 -2.49
C LYS A 87 11.44 -11.88 -3.60
N GLN A 88 10.19 -12.25 -3.28
CA GLN A 88 9.22 -12.70 -4.28
C GLN A 88 8.86 -11.62 -5.31
N LEU A 89 8.72 -10.35 -4.90
CA LEU A 89 8.50 -9.24 -5.83
C LEU A 89 9.70 -9.00 -6.74
N HIS A 90 10.91 -9.12 -6.20
CA HIS A 90 12.13 -9.02 -7.00
C HIS A 90 12.28 -10.18 -8.00
N GLN A 91 11.99 -11.41 -7.58
CA GLN A 91 11.94 -12.55 -8.50
C GLN A 91 10.87 -12.35 -9.59
N PHE A 92 9.70 -11.85 -9.21
CA PHE A 92 8.62 -11.53 -10.15
C PHE A 92 9.08 -10.53 -11.21
N GLU A 93 9.82 -9.48 -10.82
CA GLU A 93 10.39 -8.47 -11.70
C GLU A 93 11.24 -9.06 -12.84
N PHE A 94 12.12 -10.01 -12.55
CA PHE A 94 13.01 -10.59 -13.57
C PHE A 94 12.40 -11.76 -14.33
N GLN A 95 11.57 -12.56 -13.68
CA GLN A 95 11.15 -13.85 -14.25
C GLN A 95 9.81 -13.80 -14.96
N ARG A 96 8.88 -12.95 -14.50
CA ARG A 96 7.47 -13.03 -14.90
C ARG A 96 6.84 -11.69 -15.27
N LEU A 97 7.43 -10.58 -14.86
CA LEU A 97 6.80 -9.25 -15.00
C LEU A 97 6.57 -8.85 -16.47
N THR A 98 7.54 -9.11 -17.35
CA THR A 98 7.41 -8.81 -18.78
C THR A 98 6.21 -9.52 -19.39
N GLU A 99 6.06 -10.81 -19.06
CA GLU A 99 4.95 -11.61 -19.53
C GLU A 99 3.62 -11.18 -18.91
N GLU A 100 3.58 -10.85 -17.61
CA GLU A 100 2.38 -10.34 -16.97
C GLU A 100 1.91 -8.99 -17.54
N ARG A 101 2.85 -8.10 -17.89
CA ARG A 101 2.56 -6.83 -18.56
C ARG A 101 1.91 -7.07 -19.93
N ARG A 102 2.49 -7.99 -20.71
CA ARG A 102 1.94 -8.39 -22.02
C ARG A 102 0.53 -8.95 -21.86
N ARG A 103 0.36 -9.93 -20.96
CA ARG A 103 -0.91 -10.58 -20.67
C ARG A 103 -2.01 -9.60 -20.27
N LEU A 104 -1.73 -8.64 -19.37
CA LEU A 104 -2.72 -7.65 -18.97
C LEU A 104 -3.11 -6.72 -20.12
N ARG A 105 -2.16 -6.28 -20.94
CA ARG A 105 -2.43 -5.41 -22.09
C ARG A 105 -3.28 -6.12 -23.15
N GLU A 106 -2.99 -7.39 -23.42
CA GLU A 106 -3.77 -8.21 -24.35
C GLU A 106 -5.20 -8.46 -23.84
N ARG A 107 -5.34 -8.72 -22.53
CA ARG A 107 -6.65 -8.98 -21.91
C ARG A 107 -7.50 -7.72 -21.78
N TYR A 108 -6.87 -6.55 -21.63
CA TYR A 108 -7.52 -5.26 -21.37
C TYR A 108 -7.01 -4.19 -22.35
N PRO A 109 -7.29 -4.32 -23.66
CA PRO A 109 -6.69 -3.47 -24.70
C PRO A 109 -7.24 -2.04 -24.71
N LYS A 110 -8.39 -1.78 -24.07
CA LYS A 110 -9.05 -0.46 -24.05
C LYS A 110 -8.57 0.43 -22.89
N GLN A 111 -7.75 -0.10 -21.99
CA GLN A 111 -7.36 0.56 -20.76
C GLN A 111 -6.09 1.40 -20.96
N SER A 112 -6.12 2.65 -20.48
CA SER A 112 -4.97 3.55 -20.59
C SER A 112 -3.99 3.36 -19.43
N PHE A 113 -2.91 2.63 -19.69
CA PHE A 113 -1.78 2.47 -18.76
C PHE A 113 -0.96 3.77 -18.58
N GLN A 114 -1.10 4.75 -19.48
CA GLN A 114 -0.42 6.05 -19.35
C GLN A 114 -0.91 6.86 -18.14
N LEU A 115 -2.19 6.72 -17.78
CA LEU A 115 -2.74 7.36 -16.59
C LEU A 115 -2.14 6.75 -15.31
N ASP A 116 -1.96 5.43 -15.29
CA ASP A 116 -1.32 4.73 -14.16
C ASP A 116 0.10 5.23 -13.91
N GLU A 117 0.87 5.43 -14.99
CA GLU A 117 2.23 6.00 -14.93
C GLU A 117 2.24 7.41 -14.34
N LYS A 118 1.31 8.26 -14.80
CA LYS A 118 1.21 9.65 -14.34
C LYS A 118 0.88 9.73 -12.85
N GLU A 119 -0.07 8.93 -12.38
CA GLU A 119 -0.43 8.91 -10.95
C GLU A 119 0.70 8.35 -10.09
N CYS A 120 1.38 7.29 -10.54
CA CYS A 120 2.54 6.76 -9.84
C CYS A 120 3.67 7.79 -9.72
N ARG A 121 3.91 8.58 -10.79
CA ARG A 121 4.93 9.65 -10.77
C ARG A 121 4.62 10.72 -9.72
N LYS A 122 3.36 11.12 -9.55
CA LYS A 122 2.96 12.07 -8.50
C LYS A 122 3.27 11.53 -7.10
N LEU A 123 2.93 10.26 -6.85
CA LEU A 123 3.20 9.61 -5.57
C LEU A 123 4.70 9.43 -5.29
N LEU A 124 5.53 9.20 -6.32
CA LEU A 124 6.99 9.20 -6.17
C LEU A 124 7.53 10.57 -5.73
N VAL A 125 7.02 11.67 -6.30
CA VAL A 125 7.41 13.03 -5.86
C VAL A 125 7.10 13.23 -4.38
N ILE A 126 5.90 12.82 -3.92
CA ILE A 126 5.51 12.89 -2.51
C ILE A 126 6.46 12.05 -1.64
N TYR A 127 6.75 10.81 -2.05
CA TYR A 127 7.70 9.95 -1.34
C TYR A 127 9.05 10.67 -1.16
N HIS A 128 9.64 11.19 -2.23
CA HIS A 128 10.94 11.85 -2.19
C HIS A 128 10.97 13.13 -1.34
N ALA A 129 9.90 13.94 -1.38
CA ALA A 129 9.77 15.12 -0.53
C ALA A 129 9.74 14.74 0.96
N THR A 130 8.97 13.70 1.31
CA THR A 130 8.83 13.26 2.70
C THR A 130 10.07 12.53 3.24
N THR A 131 10.85 11.84 2.40
CA THR A 131 12.12 11.21 2.84
C THR A 131 13.22 12.25 3.07
N LYS A 132 13.37 13.23 2.16
CA LYS A 132 14.35 14.31 2.33
C LYS A 132 14.09 15.12 3.62
N SER A 133 12.81 15.37 3.94
CA SER A 133 12.43 16.06 5.18
C SER A 133 12.77 15.26 6.45
N LYS A 134 12.68 13.92 6.41
CA LYS A 134 13.07 13.05 7.54
C LYS A 134 14.59 13.00 7.75
N GLU A 135 15.35 12.99 6.66
CA GLU A 135 16.82 13.03 6.68
C GLU A 135 17.32 14.38 7.21
N ALA A 136 16.70 15.48 6.77
CA ALA A 136 17.04 16.84 7.24
C ALA A 136 16.75 17.09 8.74
N CYS A 137 15.82 16.33 9.34
CA CYS A 137 15.49 16.42 10.77
C CYS A 137 16.33 15.47 11.66
N GLY A 138 17.36 14.82 11.10
CA GLY A 138 18.25 13.92 11.86
C GLY A 138 17.56 12.71 12.49
N GLY A 139 16.34 12.37 12.07
CA GLY A 139 15.60 11.21 12.58
C GLY A 139 15.02 11.35 14.00
N ILE A 140 15.07 12.53 14.64
CA ILE A 140 14.66 12.69 16.06
C ILE A 140 13.18 13.11 16.23
N CYS A 141 12.44 13.32 15.13
CA CYS A 141 11.01 13.66 15.24
C CYS A 141 10.19 12.45 15.69
N ARG A 142 10.07 12.25 17.01
CA ARG A 142 9.13 11.33 17.67
C ARG A 142 7.72 11.74 17.31
N ARG A 143 7.14 11.13 16.27
CA ARG A 143 5.79 11.44 15.79
C ARG A 143 4.66 10.88 16.67
N TYR A 144 4.95 10.65 17.94
CA TYR A 144 3.97 10.43 19.00
C TYR A 144 4.54 11.07 20.27
N GLY A 145 4.09 12.29 20.58
CA GLY A 145 4.15 12.76 21.96
C GLY A 145 3.27 11.86 22.83
N PRO A 146 3.53 11.76 24.15
CA PRO A 146 2.63 11.02 25.04
C PRO A 146 1.21 11.59 24.89
N PRO A 147 0.16 10.74 24.97
CA PRO A 147 -1.21 11.21 24.93
C PRO A 147 -1.41 12.29 26.01
N PRO A 148 -2.23 13.32 25.75
CA PRO A 148 -2.49 14.34 26.75
C PRO A 148 -3.03 13.66 28.01
N SER A 149 -2.36 13.90 29.13
CA SER A 149 -2.80 13.47 30.45
C SER A 149 -4.25 13.91 30.64
N PRO A 150 -5.14 13.05 31.17
CA PRO A 150 -6.51 13.45 31.44
C PRO A 150 -6.47 14.66 32.38
N LYS A 151 -7.02 15.79 31.89
CA LYS A 151 -7.19 17.00 32.69
C LYS A 151 -7.92 16.59 33.97
N ARG A 152 -7.25 16.71 35.11
CA ARG A 152 -7.86 16.63 36.44
C ARG A 152 -9.06 17.58 36.41
N ARG A 153 -10.28 17.05 36.48
CA ARG A 153 -11.46 17.88 36.72
C ARG A 153 -11.22 18.60 38.04
N SER A 154 -11.24 19.93 38.00
CA SER A 154 -11.29 20.75 39.20
C SER A 154 -12.49 20.30 40.03
N PRO A 155 -12.36 20.14 41.37
CA PRO A 155 -13.50 19.82 42.21
C PRO A 155 -14.51 20.96 42.10
N HIS A 156 -15.75 20.60 41.74
CA HIS A 156 -16.89 21.50 41.91
C HIS A 156 -16.92 21.95 43.37
N ARG A 157 -16.96 23.26 43.58
CA ARG A 157 -17.31 23.84 44.87
C ARG A 157 -18.78 23.51 45.13
N ASP A 158 -19.05 22.65 46.10
CA ASP A 158 -20.35 22.61 46.75
C ASP A 158 -20.55 23.96 47.45
N ASN A 159 -21.60 24.67 47.07
CA ASN A 159 -22.07 25.86 47.77
C ASN A 159 -23.25 25.45 48.66
N PRO A 160 -23.31 25.91 49.92
CA PRO A 160 -24.22 25.36 50.92
C PRO A 160 -25.59 26.04 50.87
N ARG A 161 -26.65 25.34 51.30
CA ARG A 161 -27.84 25.96 51.89
C ARG A 161 -28.66 24.99 52.75
N SER A 162 -28.74 25.39 54.02
CA SER A 162 -29.91 25.35 54.92
C SER A 162 -30.64 24.03 55.16
N SER A 163 -30.50 23.50 56.36
CA SER A 163 -31.56 23.51 57.39
C SER A 163 -30.93 23.53 58.77
#